data_AF-A0AAW2S1W3-F1
#
_entry.id   AF-A0AAW2S1W3-F1
#
_cell.length_a   1.000
_cell.length_b   1.000
_cell.length_c   1.000
_cell.angle_alpha   90.00
_cell.angle_beta   90.00
_cell.angle_gamma   90.00
#
_symmetry.space_group_name_H-M   'P 1'
#
loop_
_entity.id
_entity.type
_entity.pdbx_description
1 polymer ?
#
loop_
_entity_poly.entity_id
_entity_poly.type
_entity_poly.pdbx_seq_one_letter_code
_entity_poly.pdbx_strand_id
1 'polypeptide(L)'
;MAGGWVAMDANTGRILWTTANPSNETAHGPVTVVNGVLFAGSVAPSGPVYAMDARTGAIIWSFDTGATIYGGASASYGCIFIGHGYSIGLAKFHPTWNSGKYLYAFCIP
;
A
#
# COMPACT_ATOMS: atom_id res chain seq x y z
N MET A 1 -5.11 -10.99 -11.31
CA MET A 1 -4.20 -9.98 -11.88
C MET A 1 -3.31 -9.50 -10.74
N ALA A 2 -1.99 -9.58 -10.87
CA ALA A 2 -1.09 -9.06 -9.85
C ALA A 2 -0.96 -7.54 -10.05
N GLY A 3 -1.34 -6.74 -9.06
CA GLY A 3 -1.06 -5.31 -9.06
C GLY A 3 0.42 -5.03 -8.80
N GLY A 4 0.78 -3.75 -8.77
CA GLY A 4 2.14 -3.32 -8.43
C GLY A 4 2.25 -1.81 -8.42
N TRP A 5 3.46 -1.33 -8.12
CA TRP A 5 3.80 0.07 -8.08
C TRP A 5 4.84 0.39 -9.14
N VAL A 6 4.76 1.60 -9.68
CA VAL A 6 5.63 2.07 -10.76
C VAL A 6 6.06 3.48 -10.43
N ALA A 7 7.34 3.78 -10.61
CA ALA A 7 7.83 5.15 -10.69
C ALA A 7 8.13 5.51 -12.14
N MET A 8 7.78 6.73 -12.52
CA MET A 8 8.03 7.30 -13.83
C MET A 8 8.69 8.66 -13.69
N ASP A 9 9.58 8.98 -14.62
CA ASP A 9 10.09 10.32 -14.79
C ASP A 9 8.95 11.24 -15.25
N ALA A 10 8.73 12.33 -14.53
CA ALA A 10 7.59 13.21 -14.76
C ALA A 10 7.66 14.00 -16.07
N ASN A 11 8.86 14.20 -16.63
CA ASN A 11 9.06 15.00 -17.85
C ASN A 11 8.97 14.13 -19.11
N THR A 12 9.44 12.88 -19.03
CA THR A 12 9.60 11.98 -20.17
C THR A 12 8.59 10.83 -20.17
N GLY A 13 7.94 10.56 -19.04
CA GLY A 13 7.07 9.38 -18.86
C GLY A 13 7.84 8.06 -18.82
N ARG A 14 9.19 8.09 -18.81
CA ARG A 14 9.99 6.88 -18.76
C ARG A 14 9.83 6.18 -17.42
N ILE A 15 9.53 4.89 -17.45
CA ILE A 15 9.53 4.04 -16.25
C ILE A 15 10.95 3.97 -15.67
N LEU A 16 11.08 4.36 -14.40
CA LEU A 16 12.32 4.28 -13.62
C LEU A 16 12.46 2.89 -12.97
N TRP A 17 11.39 2.40 -12.38
CA TRP A 17 11.31 1.06 -11.79
C TRP A 17 9.86 0.57 -11.73
N THR A 18 9.70 -0.75 -11.61
CA THR A 18 8.42 -1.40 -11.32
C THR A 18 8.62 -2.41 -10.18
N THR A 19 7.62 -2.51 -9.32
CA THR A 19 7.61 -3.47 -8.21
C THR A 19 6.27 -4.17 -8.21
N ALA A 20 6.28 -5.49 -8.42
CA ALA A 20 5.07 -6.30 -8.32
C ALA A 20 4.61 -6.35 -6.86
N ASN A 21 3.29 -6.36 -6.64
CA ASN A 21 2.72 -6.59 -5.32
C ASN A 21 3.03 -8.04 -4.87
N PRO A 22 3.82 -8.26 -3.81
CA PRO A 22 4.22 -9.59 -3.38
C PRO A 22 3.03 -10.49 -2.98
N SER A 23 1.91 -9.89 -2.57
CA SER A 23 0.71 -10.65 -2.21
C SER A 23 -0.09 -11.14 -3.42
N ASN A 24 0.41 -10.91 -4.65
CA ASN A 24 -0.24 -11.30 -5.91
C ASN A 24 -1.69 -10.80 -6.05
N GLU A 25 -1.97 -9.64 -5.47
CA GLU A 25 -3.27 -8.98 -5.46
C GLU A 25 -3.16 -7.55 -6.01
N THR A 26 -4.28 -6.88 -6.18
CA THR A 26 -4.28 -5.51 -6.69
C THR A 26 -3.82 -4.50 -5.63
N ALA A 27 -3.21 -3.41 -6.10
CA ALA A 27 -2.82 -2.27 -5.28
C ALA A 27 -3.69 -1.07 -5.67
N HIS A 28 -4.84 -0.92 -4.99
CA HIS A 28 -5.83 0.11 -5.33
C HIS A 28 -5.54 1.46 -4.68
N GLY A 29 -5.00 1.44 -3.46
CA GLY A 29 -4.78 2.64 -2.68
C GLY A 29 -3.70 3.54 -3.28
N PRO A 30 -3.79 4.87 -3.12
CA PRO A 30 -2.72 5.76 -3.48
C PRO A 30 -1.47 5.49 -2.64
N VAL A 31 -0.31 5.80 -3.19
CA VAL A 31 0.97 5.72 -2.51
C VAL A 31 1.25 6.99 -1.72
N THR A 32 1.98 6.88 -0.61
CA THR A 32 2.52 8.03 0.15
C THR A 32 4.02 7.96 0.17
N VAL A 33 4.72 9.05 -0.18
CA VAL A 33 6.18 9.11 -0.09
C VAL A 33 6.57 10.09 1.01
N VAL A 34 7.39 9.63 1.95
CA VAL A 34 7.97 10.47 3.01
C VAL A 34 9.42 10.06 3.24
N ASN A 35 10.33 11.03 3.29
CA ASN A 35 11.77 10.81 3.52
C ASN A 35 12.41 9.75 2.59
N GLY A 36 12.00 9.71 1.33
CA GLY A 36 12.53 8.76 0.35
C GLY A 36 11.98 7.34 0.46
N VAL A 37 10.98 7.11 1.30
CA VAL A 37 10.28 5.82 1.45
C VAL A 37 8.85 5.95 0.95
N LEU A 38 8.46 5.04 0.07
CA LEU A 38 7.10 4.91 -0.47
C LEU A 38 6.33 3.88 0.36
N PHE A 39 5.14 4.25 0.82
CA PHE A 39 4.22 3.40 1.56
C PHE A 39 2.97 3.11 0.73
N ALA A 40 2.57 1.84 0.70
CA ALA A 40 1.39 1.40 -0.02
C ALA A 40 0.72 0.19 0.65
N GLY A 41 -0.60 0.08 0.48
CA GLY A 41 -1.39 -1.07 0.91
C GLY A 41 -1.80 -1.98 -0.24
N SER A 42 -2.14 -3.22 0.11
CA SER A 42 -2.68 -4.23 -0.81
C SER A 42 -4.09 -4.65 -0.37
N VAL A 43 -4.92 -5.03 -1.34
CA VAL A 43 -6.26 -5.56 -1.06
C VAL A 43 -6.28 -7.02 -0.65
N ALA A 44 -5.11 -7.67 -0.58
CA ALA A 44 -5.03 -9.04 -0.08
C ALA A 44 -5.70 -9.18 1.29
N PRO A 45 -6.26 -10.37 1.61
CA PRO A 45 -6.98 -10.58 2.86
C PRO A 45 -6.13 -10.29 4.12
N SER A 46 -4.80 -10.45 4.03
CA SER A 46 -3.89 -10.12 5.14
C SER A 46 -3.62 -8.62 5.28
N GLY A 47 -4.06 -7.79 4.33
CA GLY A 47 -3.85 -6.36 4.34
C GLY A 47 -2.40 -5.94 4.47
N PRO A 48 -1.47 -6.44 3.64
CA PRO A 48 -0.08 -6.08 3.80
C PRO A 48 0.13 -4.61 3.44
N VAL A 49 0.88 -3.93 4.29
CA VAL A 49 1.49 -2.62 4.04
C VAL A 49 2.92 -2.87 3.64
N TYR A 50 3.37 -2.21 2.58
CA TYR A 50 4.73 -2.26 2.10
C TYR A 50 5.36 -0.88 2.20
N ALA A 51 6.61 -0.85 2.67
CA ALA A 51 7.49 0.30 2.53
C ALA A 51 8.58 -0.04 1.51
N MET A 52 8.79 0.85 0.54
CA MET A 52 9.75 0.69 -0.54
C MET A 52 10.72 1.87 -0.57
N ASP A 53 11.98 1.61 -0.89
CA ASP A 53 12.91 2.66 -1.28
C ASP A 53 12.39 3.34 -2.56
N ALA A 54 12.09 4.64 -2.49
CA ALA A 54 11.42 5.35 -3.57
C ALA A 54 12.30 5.51 -4.83
N ARG A 55 13.62 5.34 -4.71
CA ARG A 55 14.56 5.47 -5.84
C ARG A 55 14.68 4.17 -6.63
N THR A 56 14.53 3.04 -5.96
CA THR A 56 14.83 1.71 -6.52
C THR A 56 13.60 0.81 -6.64
N GLY A 57 12.54 1.10 -5.89
CA GLY A 57 11.36 0.24 -5.77
C GLY A 57 11.57 -0.98 -4.88
N ALA A 58 12.74 -1.13 -4.24
CA ALA A 58 13.03 -2.25 -3.36
C ALA A 58 12.18 -2.20 -2.09
N ILE A 59 11.49 -3.30 -1.76
CA ILE A 59 10.72 -3.42 -0.52
C ILE A 59 11.71 -3.54 0.64
N ILE A 60 11.63 -2.60 1.59
CA ILE A 60 12.52 -2.51 2.75
C ILE A 60 11.83 -2.89 4.06
N TRP A 61 10.49 -2.91 4.08
CA TRP A 61 9.69 -3.33 5.22
C TRP A 61 8.28 -3.73 4.78
N SER A 62 7.66 -4.63 5.53
CA SER A 62 6.25 -4.97 5.36
C SER A 62 5.58 -5.37 6.67
N PHE A 63 4.26 -5.19 6.73
CA PHE A 63 3.45 -5.62 7.88
C PHE A 63 2.04 -5.99 7.46
N ASP A 64 1.55 -7.13 7.94
CA ASP A 64 0.17 -7.57 7.73
C ASP A 64 -0.76 -6.93 8.76
N THR A 65 -1.68 -6.10 8.29
CA THR A 65 -2.68 -5.45 9.16
C THR A 65 -3.88 -6.35 9.46
N GLY A 66 -4.01 -7.49 8.78
CA GLY A 66 -5.05 -8.50 9.02
C GLY A 66 -6.37 -8.25 8.29
N ALA A 67 -6.49 -7.18 7.49
CA ALA A 67 -7.63 -7.01 6.59
C ALA A 67 -7.30 -6.12 5.38
N THR A 68 -8.02 -6.32 4.27
CA THR A 68 -7.89 -5.60 3.00
C THR A 68 -7.68 -4.10 3.20
N ILE A 69 -6.68 -3.55 2.49
CA ILE A 69 -6.40 -2.12 2.43
C ILE A 69 -6.70 -1.61 1.02
N TYR A 70 -7.77 -0.82 0.90
CA TYR A 70 -8.17 -0.14 -0.33
C TYR A 70 -7.84 1.35 -0.29
N GLY A 71 -7.72 1.91 0.91
CA GLY A 71 -7.35 3.30 1.14
C GLY A 71 -5.84 3.55 1.02
N GLY A 72 -5.46 4.82 1.06
CA GLY A 72 -4.06 5.25 1.10
C GLY A 72 -3.52 5.35 2.52
N ALA A 73 -2.20 5.50 2.62
CA ALA A 73 -1.57 5.99 3.84
C ALA A 73 -1.65 7.53 3.92
N SER A 74 -1.47 8.08 5.11
CA SER A 74 -1.16 9.49 5.33
C SER A 74 0.02 9.62 6.27
N ALA A 75 0.83 10.67 6.13
CA ALA A 75 2.03 10.86 6.94
C ALA A 75 1.91 12.16 7.76
N SER A 76 2.19 12.08 9.05
CA SER A 76 2.26 13.25 9.93
C SER A 76 3.04 12.94 11.20
N TYR A 77 3.73 13.93 11.77
CA TYR A 77 4.47 13.82 13.04
C TYR A 77 5.42 12.60 13.13
N GLY A 78 6.10 12.24 12.04
CA GLY A 78 7.01 11.08 12.02
C GLY A 78 6.32 9.72 11.95
N CYS A 79 5.00 9.70 11.77
CA CYS A 79 4.21 8.49 11.64
C CYS A 79 3.53 8.38 10.28
N ILE A 80 3.30 7.15 9.83
CA ILE A 80 2.32 6.85 8.78
C ILE A 80 1.07 6.25 9.40
N PHE A 81 -0.09 6.67 8.91
CA PHE A 81 -1.40 6.20 9.32
C PHE A 81 -2.05 5.47 8.15
N ILE A 82 -2.48 4.24 8.36
CA ILE A 82 -3.16 3.43 7.35
C ILE A 82 -4.19 2.53 8.02
N GLY A 83 -5.33 2.33 7.39
CA GLY A 83 -6.43 1.63 8.03
C GLY A 83 -7.27 0.80 7.08
N HIS A 84 -7.98 -0.14 7.69
CA HIS A 84 -9.01 -0.95 7.08
C HIS A 84 -10.27 -0.81 7.93
N GLY A 85 -11.21 0.01 7.48
CA GLY A 85 -12.41 0.34 8.25
C GLY A 85 -13.67 0.49 7.40
N TYR A 86 -13.57 0.20 6.11
CA TYR A 86 -14.66 0.35 5.17
C TYR A 86 -15.41 -0.97 5.02
N SER A 87 -16.74 -0.87 5.06
CA SER A 87 -17.61 -1.96 4.60
C SER A 87 -17.45 -2.06 3.09
N ILE A 88 -16.80 -3.12 2.64
CA ILE A 88 -16.63 -3.43 1.23
C ILE A 88 -17.99 -3.85 0.63
N GLY A 89 -18.82 -2.87 0.25
CA GLY A 89 -19.97 -3.14 -0.61
C GLY A 89 -19.55 -3.81 -1.92
N LEU A 90 -18.32 -3.52 -2.38
CA LEU A 90 -17.64 -4.17 -3.50
C LEU A 90 -17.15 -5.59 -3.20
N ALA A 91 -17.11 -6.05 -1.92
CA ALA A 91 -16.79 -7.45 -1.59
C ALA A 91 -17.73 -8.42 -2.28
N LYS A 92 -18.97 -7.98 -2.55
CA LYS A 92 -19.96 -8.76 -3.33
C LYS A 92 -19.42 -9.20 -4.69
N PHE A 93 -18.48 -8.46 -5.25
CA PHE A 93 -17.81 -8.77 -6.53
C PHE A 93 -16.37 -9.28 -6.34
N HIS A 94 -15.84 -9.22 -5.12
CA HIS A 94 -14.47 -9.62 -4.76
C HIS A 94 -14.48 -10.47 -3.47
N PRO A 95 -14.72 -11.79 -3.59
CA PRO A 95 -14.98 -12.67 -2.45
C PRO A 95 -13.79 -12.86 -1.50
N THR A 96 -12.58 -12.45 -1.90
CA THR A 96 -11.37 -12.51 -1.07
C THR A 96 -11.21 -11.28 -0.18
N TRP A 97 -11.91 -10.19 -0.45
CA TRP A 97 -11.77 -8.96 0.33
C TRP A 97 -12.49 -9.09 1.66
N ASN A 98 -11.84 -8.66 2.74
CA ASN A 98 -12.40 -8.68 4.09
C ASN A 98 -12.42 -7.27 4.69
N SER A 99 -13.36 -7.04 5.62
CA SER A 99 -13.48 -5.76 6.32
C SER A 99 -12.81 -5.85 7.68
N GLY A 100 -12.01 -4.86 8.03
CA GLY A 100 -11.61 -4.65 9.41
C GLY A 100 -12.19 -3.36 9.99
N LYS A 101 -11.66 -2.96 11.14
CA LYS A 101 -12.15 -1.82 11.93
C LYS A 101 -11.02 -1.04 12.60
N TYR A 102 -9.80 -1.17 12.09
CA TYR A 102 -8.61 -0.66 12.75
C TYR A 102 -7.87 0.36 11.89
N LEU A 103 -7.32 1.36 12.57
CA LEU A 103 -6.35 2.31 12.05
C LEU A 103 -5.01 2.00 12.72
N TYR A 104 -3.95 1.86 11.92
CA TYR A 104 -2.59 1.60 12.36
C TYR A 104 -1.78 2.87 12.24
N ALA A 105 -0.89 3.09 13.20
CA ALA A 105 0.13 4.13 13.15
C ALA A 105 1.50 3.46 13.26
N PHE A 106 2.38 3.68 12.29
CA PHE A 106 3.77 3.24 12.34
C PHE A 106 4.65 4.47 12.41
N CYS A 107 5.37 4.62 13.52
CA CYS A 107 6.19 5.79 13.82
C CYS A 107 7.65 5.41 13.91
N ILE A 108 8.53 6.32 13.48
CA ILE A 108 9.93 6.24 13.88
C ILE A 108 10.06 6.58 15.39
N PRO A 109 11.02 5.98 16.11
CA PRO A 109 11.29 6.31 17.51
C PRO A 109 11.62 7.78 17.75
#